data_AF-A0A315QZE0-F1
#
_entry.id   AF-A0A315QZE0-F1
#
_cell.length_a   1.000
_cell.length_b   1.000
_cell.length_c   1.000
_cell.angle_alpha   90.00
_cell.angle_beta   90.00
_cell.angle_gamma   90.00
#
_symmetry.space_group_name_H-M   'P 1'
#
loop_
_entity.id
_entity.type
_entity.pdbx_description
1 polymer ?
#
loop_
_entity_poly.entity_id
_entity_poly.type
_entity_poly.pdbx_seq_one_letter_code
_entity_poly.pdbx_strand_id
1 'polypeptide(L)'
;MSFNSKKQLSFGDLYEQAKDWAQNDKPQFLEMLDQYLDLSEFIPASFYTAYYKYFGRKREYGLESMLSAFILQKILGIPTLVLLVNIFALSSDLRDFCGFKSVPDISQFSRFKTKFEDNLEELFYHLVDVTEPLCRKIDPLKSDLFIYDTTGFEPYVTENNPKYINNIMDRV
;
A
#
# COMPACT_ATOMS: atom_id res chain seq x y z
N MET A 1 -7.56 -19.29 -6.79
CA MET A 1 -7.41 -19.98 -8.12
C MET A 1 -6.02 -19.68 -8.69
N SER A 2 -5.29 -20.67 -9.22
CA SER A 2 -3.90 -20.49 -9.72
C SER A 2 -3.82 -19.57 -10.93
N PHE A 3 -2.81 -18.69 -10.97
CA PHE A 3 -2.28 -18.12 -12.21
C PHE A 3 -2.24 -19.22 -13.29
N ASN A 4 -2.78 -18.95 -14.48
CA ASN A 4 -3.13 -19.93 -15.50
C ASN A 4 -2.01 -20.96 -15.73
N SER A 5 -2.16 -22.17 -15.18
CA SER A 5 -1.05 -23.11 -14.90
C SER A 5 -0.46 -23.83 -16.12
N LYS A 6 -0.86 -23.44 -17.34
CA LYS A 6 -0.45 -24.09 -18.60
C LYS A 6 0.41 -23.21 -19.51
N LYS A 7 0.79 -22.01 -19.07
CA LYS A 7 1.66 -21.09 -19.80
C LYS A 7 2.72 -20.56 -18.85
N GLN A 8 3.99 -20.57 -19.24
CA GLN A 8 5.02 -19.82 -18.51
C GLN A 8 4.64 -18.34 -18.65
N LEU A 9 4.15 -17.75 -17.57
CA LEU A 9 3.77 -16.34 -17.54
C LEU A 9 5.04 -15.50 -17.41
N SER A 10 5.17 -14.49 -18.28
CA SER A 10 6.17 -13.45 -18.07
C SER A 10 5.72 -12.53 -16.92
N PHE A 11 6.67 -11.79 -16.36
CA PHE A 11 6.33 -10.75 -15.37
C PHE A 11 5.35 -9.71 -15.94
N GLY A 12 5.47 -9.39 -17.24
CA GLY A 12 4.53 -8.49 -17.93
C GLY A 12 3.11 -9.06 -18.00
N ASP A 13 2.95 -10.35 -18.26
CA ASP A 13 1.63 -11.01 -18.27
C ASP A 13 0.99 -10.99 -16.87
N LEU A 14 1.79 -11.22 -15.82
CA LEU A 14 1.34 -11.15 -14.43
C LEU A 14 0.91 -9.73 -14.05
N TYR A 15 1.68 -8.73 -14.47
CA TYR A 15 1.38 -7.33 -14.22
C TYR A 15 0.05 -6.91 -14.88
N GLU A 16 -0.16 -7.22 -16.16
CA GLU A 16 -1.41 -6.88 -16.85
C GLU A 16 -2.61 -7.63 -16.26
N GLN A 17 -2.42 -8.89 -15.84
CA GLN A 17 -3.48 -9.64 -15.16
C GLN A 17 -3.82 -9.04 -13.78
N ALA A 18 -2.82 -8.68 -12.97
CA ALA A 18 -3.06 -8.03 -11.69
C ALA A 18 -3.76 -6.67 -11.86
N LYS A 19 -3.42 -5.92 -12.91
CA LYS A 19 -4.06 -4.66 -13.27
C LYS A 19 -5.53 -4.85 -13.68
N ASP A 20 -5.82 -5.88 -14.49
CA ASP A 20 -7.19 -6.23 -14.85
C ASP A 20 -8.02 -6.60 -13.61
N TRP A 21 -7.48 -7.44 -12.71
CA TRP A 21 -8.14 -7.76 -11.45
C TRP A 21 -8.38 -6.54 -10.57
N ALA A 22 -7.40 -5.65 -10.41
CA ALA A 22 -7.57 -4.44 -9.61
C ALA A 22 -8.76 -3.58 -10.08
N GLN A 23 -8.97 -3.51 -11.40
CA GLN A 23 -10.05 -2.75 -12.02
C GLN A 23 -11.38 -3.51 -11.98
N ASN A 24 -11.38 -4.74 -12.47
CA ASN A 24 -12.58 -5.49 -12.85
C ASN A 24 -12.95 -6.63 -11.88
N ASP A 25 -11.99 -7.15 -11.10
CA ASP A 25 -12.18 -8.27 -10.16
C ASP A 25 -11.42 -8.08 -8.84
N LYS A 26 -11.95 -7.19 -7.99
CA LYS A 26 -11.36 -6.88 -6.68
C LYS A 26 -11.23 -8.09 -5.77
N PRO A 27 -12.20 -9.03 -5.69
CA PRO A 27 -12.01 -10.26 -4.94
C PRO A 27 -10.77 -11.04 -5.36
N GLN A 28 -10.57 -11.26 -6.66
CA GLN A 28 -9.39 -11.99 -7.15
C GLN A 28 -8.09 -11.21 -6.92
N PHE A 29 -8.14 -9.89 -7.02
CA PHE A 29 -7.01 -9.03 -6.67
C PHE A 29 -6.62 -9.16 -5.19
N LEU A 30 -7.60 -9.18 -4.28
CA LEU A 30 -7.35 -9.35 -2.85
C LEU A 30 -6.82 -10.75 -2.53
N GLU A 31 -7.33 -11.82 -3.15
CA GLU A 31 -6.79 -13.18 -2.99
C GLU A 31 -5.30 -13.24 -3.40
N MET A 32 -4.94 -12.57 -4.51
CA MET A 32 -3.55 -12.47 -4.96
C MET A 32 -2.67 -11.73 -3.95
N LEU A 33 -3.14 -10.58 -3.42
CA LEU A 33 -2.40 -9.86 -2.40
C LEU A 33 -2.21 -10.70 -1.13
N ASP A 34 -3.27 -11.35 -0.64
CA ASP A 34 -3.20 -12.21 0.55
C ASP A 34 -2.20 -13.36 0.37
N GLN A 35 -2.12 -13.92 -0.83
CA GLN A 35 -1.23 -15.04 -1.12
C GLN A 35 0.24 -14.65 -1.29
N TYR A 36 0.53 -13.49 -1.88
CA TYR A 36 1.88 -13.16 -2.36
C TYR A 36 2.49 -11.89 -1.74
N LEU A 37 1.70 -11.05 -1.06
CA LEU A 37 2.19 -9.83 -0.43
C LEU A 37 2.34 -10.05 1.08
N ASP A 38 3.57 -10.21 1.55
CA ASP A 38 3.88 -10.08 2.98
C ASP A 38 4.09 -8.61 3.33
N LEU A 39 3.08 -7.98 3.93
CA LEU A 39 3.16 -6.57 4.33
C LEU A 39 4.29 -6.31 5.34
N SER A 40 4.65 -7.30 6.17
CA SER A 40 5.66 -7.12 7.21
C SER A 40 7.05 -6.84 6.65
N GLU A 41 7.35 -7.33 5.44
CA GLU A 41 8.63 -7.09 4.76
C GLU A 41 8.83 -5.61 4.37
N PHE A 42 7.74 -4.85 4.26
CA PHE A 42 7.79 -3.43 3.86
C PHE A 42 7.68 -2.47 5.03
N ILE A 43 7.44 -2.95 6.26
CA ILE A 43 7.27 -2.07 7.42
C ILE A 43 8.63 -1.83 8.09
N PRO A 44 9.09 -0.58 8.21
CA PRO A 44 10.33 -0.27 8.92
C PRO A 44 10.30 -0.75 10.38
N ALA A 45 11.43 -1.27 10.87
CA ALA A 45 11.57 -1.71 12.26
C ALA A 45 11.35 -0.55 13.27
N SER A 46 11.64 0.68 12.86
CA SER A 46 11.32 1.91 13.62
C SER A 46 9.82 2.03 13.89
N PHE A 47 8.98 1.72 12.91
CA PHE A 47 7.53 1.75 13.06
C PHE A 47 7.04 0.66 14.03
N TYR A 48 7.55 -0.58 13.92
CA TYR A 48 7.28 -1.63 14.91
C TYR A 48 7.63 -1.19 16.32
N THR A 49 8.79 -0.55 16.49
CA THR A 49 9.24 -0.04 17.79
C THR A 49 8.30 1.05 18.30
N ALA A 50 7.96 2.04 17.47
CA ALA A 50 7.05 3.13 17.84
C ALA A 50 5.63 2.63 18.15
N TYR A 51 5.16 1.64 17.38
CA TYR A 51 3.87 1.00 17.57
C TYR A 51 3.90 0.18 18.86
N TYR A 52 4.81 -0.76 19.08
CA TYR A 52 4.75 -1.59 20.27
C TYR A 52 5.39 -0.96 21.53
N LYS A 53 5.89 0.29 21.44
CA LYS A 53 6.32 1.08 22.60
C LYS A 53 5.20 1.14 23.63
N TYR A 54 5.50 0.70 24.84
CA TYR A 54 4.52 0.52 25.91
C TYR A 54 3.90 1.86 26.32
N PHE A 55 2.58 2.01 26.13
CA PHE A 55 1.81 3.19 26.56
C PHE A 55 0.79 2.87 27.66
N GLY A 56 1.01 1.82 28.45
CA GLY A 56 0.14 1.48 29.59
C GLY A 56 -1.24 0.92 29.21
N ARG A 57 -1.50 0.64 27.93
CA ARG A 57 -2.69 -0.09 27.45
C ARG A 57 -2.28 -1.19 26.49
N LYS A 58 -2.90 -2.36 26.62
CA LYS A 58 -2.73 -3.46 25.66
C LYS A 58 -3.33 -3.02 24.32
N ARG A 59 -2.53 -3.05 23.26
CA ARG A 59 -3.04 -2.82 21.89
C ARG A 59 -3.82 -4.06 21.47
N GLU A 60 -5.07 -3.86 21.10
CA GLU A 60 -5.96 -4.94 20.66
C GLU A 60 -5.63 -5.38 19.23
N TYR A 61 -5.30 -4.42 18.37
CA TYR A 61 -5.04 -4.63 16.94
C TYR A 61 -3.55 -4.48 16.60
N GLY A 62 -3.04 -5.36 15.74
CA GLY A 62 -1.66 -5.33 15.26
C GLY A 62 -1.39 -4.14 14.33
N LEU A 63 -0.11 -3.82 14.13
CA LEU A 63 0.32 -2.76 13.22
C LEU A 63 -0.06 -3.09 11.78
N GLU A 64 0.26 -4.31 11.36
CA GLU A 64 -0.04 -4.90 10.06
C GLU A 64 -1.54 -4.84 9.80
N SER A 65 -2.36 -5.24 10.78
CA SER A 65 -3.82 -5.20 10.62
C SER A 65 -4.36 -3.80 10.37
N MET A 66 -3.84 -2.80 11.10
CA MET A 66 -4.24 -1.41 10.90
C MET A 66 -3.81 -0.88 9.54
N LEU A 67 -2.60 -1.22 9.08
CA LEU A 67 -2.10 -0.84 7.77
C LEU A 67 -2.88 -1.53 6.64
N SER A 68 -3.08 -2.85 6.72
CA SER A 68 -3.89 -3.64 5.78
C SER A 68 -5.30 -3.07 5.64
N ALA A 69 -5.92 -2.60 6.73
CA ALA A 69 -7.22 -1.97 6.68
C ALA A 69 -7.24 -0.66 5.87
N PHE A 70 -6.20 0.17 5.99
CA PHE A 70 -6.09 1.39 5.18
C PHE A 70 -5.74 1.10 3.72
N ILE A 71 -4.91 0.10 3.46
CA ILE A 71 -4.61 -0.36 2.09
C ILE A 71 -5.89 -0.87 1.44
N LEU A 72 -6.64 -1.74 2.13
CA LEU A 72 -7.95 -2.23 1.68
C LEU A 72 -8.93 -1.08 1.43
N GLN A 73 -8.96 -0.09 2.34
CA GLN A 73 -9.79 1.10 2.18
C GLN A 73 -9.52 1.80 0.84
N LYS A 74 -8.25 1.90 0.43
CA LYS A 74 -7.85 2.53 -0.84
C LYS A 74 -8.17 1.65 -2.05
N ILE A 75 -7.89 0.36 -1.99
CA ILE A 75 -8.18 -0.60 -3.08
C ILE A 75 -9.68 -0.61 -3.41
N LEU A 76 -10.53 -0.61 -2.39
CA LEU A 76 -11.99 -0.64 -2.55
C LEU A 76 -12.61 0.74 -2.76
N GLY A 77 -11.82 1.82 -2.74
CA GLY A 77 -12.33 3.18 -2.92
C GLY A 77 -13.29 3.63 -1.82
N ILE A 78 -13.10 3.16 -0.58
CA ILE A 78 -14.00 3.44 0.55
C ILE A 78 -13.72 4.86 1.08
N PRO A 79 -14.66 5.82 0.96
CA PRO A 79 -14.37 7.23 1.21
C PRO A 79 -14.28 7.61 2.69
N THR A 80 -14.88 6.84 3.60
CA THR A 80 -14.99 7.23 5.02
C THR A 80 -14.67 6.09 5.97
N LEU A 81 -14.20 6.43 7.18
CA LEU A 81 -13.98 5.47 8.26
C LEU A 81 -15.29 4.82 8.73
N VAL A 82 -16.41 5.56 8.71
CA VAL A 82 -17.73 5.02 9.03
C VAL A 82 -18.07 3.88 8.09
N LEU A 83 -17.90 4.08 6.78
CA LEU A 83 -18.20 3.04 5.80
C LEU A 83 -17.23 1.85 5.93
N LEU A 84 -15.94 2.11 6.18
CA LEU A 84 -14.95 1.06 6.42
C LEU A 84 -15.35 0.16 7.61
N VAL A 85 -15.73 0.76 8.74
CA VAL A 85 -16.20 0.04 9.93
C VAL A 85 -17.48 -0.76 9.65
N ASN A 86 -18.44 -0.17 8.92
CA ASN A 86 -19.66 -0.89 8.53
C ASN A 86 -19.36 -2.08 7.63
N ILE A 87 -18.43 -1.94 6.68
CA ILE A 87 -18.00 -3.04 5.81
C ILE A 87 -17.36 -4.15 6.65
N PHE A 88 -16.47 -3.80 7.57
CA PHE A 88 -15.91 -4.78 8.49
C PHE A 88 -16.97 -5.42 9.37
N ALA A 89 -18.05 -4.73 9.76
CA ALA A 89 -19.13 -5.37 10.49
C ALA A 89 -19.91 -6.40 9.64
N LEU A 90 -20.07 -6.12 8.34
CA LEU A 90 -20.86 -6.94 7.41
C LEU A 90 -20.09 -8.11 6.79
N SER A 91 -18.77 -8.01 6.63
CA SER A 91 -17.93 -9.03 5.98
C SER A 91 -16.86 -9.56 6.92
N SER A 92 -16.94 -10.84 7.27
CA SER A 92 -15.86 -11.55 7.96
C SER A 92 -14.61 -11.65 7.10
N ASP A 93 -14.76 -11.95 5.81
CA ASP A 93 -13.64 -12.22 4.92
C ASP A 93 -12.72 -11.01 4.79
N LEU A 94 -13.28 -9.80 4.75
CA LEU A 94 -12.50 -8.56 4.74
C LEU A 94 -11.84 -8.27 6.10
N ARG A 95 -12.45 -8.69 7.21
CA ARG A 95 -11.78 -8.63 8.53
C ARG A 95 -10.63 -9.60 8.60
N ASP A 96 -10.83 -10.82 8.11
CA ASP A 96 -9.84 -11.90 8.12
C ASP A 96 -8.64 -11.53 7.23
N PHE A 97 -8.89 -10.95 6.04
CA PHE A 97 -7.86 -10.37 5.18
C PHE A 97 -6.99 -9.33 5.92
N CYS A 98 -7.60 -8.50 6.78
CA CYS A 98 -6.85 -7.56 7.61
C CYS A 98 -6.32 -8.17 8.93
N GLY A 99 -6.61 -9.43 9.25
CA GLY A 99 -6.24 -10.06 10.52
C GLY A 99 -7.00 -9.54 11.75
N PHE A 100 -8.18 -8.97 11.58
CA PHE A 100 -9.01 -8.46 12.68
C PHE A 100 -9.90 -9.54 13.30
N LYS A 101 -9.77 -9.76 14.61
CA LYS A 101 -10.65 -10.65 15.39
C LYS A 101 -11.97 -10.01 15.84
N SER A 102 -12.00 -8.69 15.86
CA SER A 102 -13.14 -7.85 16.24
C SER A 102 -13.15 -6.60 15.35
N VAL A 103 -14.28 -5.92 15.23
CA VAL A 103 -14.39 -4.70 14.42
C VAL A 103 -13.76 -3.53 15.20
N PRO A 104 -12.70 -2.87 14.69
CA PRO A 104 -12.15 -1.69 15.34
C PRO A 104 -13.11 -0.51 15.26
N ASP A 105 -13.20 0.26 16.35
CA ASP A 105 -13.96 1.51 16.35
C ASP A 105 -13.32 2.57 15.45
N ILE A 106 -14.15 3.50 14.95
CA ILE A 106 -13.70 4.68 14.18
C ILE A 106 -12.59 5.44 14.93
N SER A 107 -12.72 5.57 16.25
CA SER A 107 -11.73 6.28 17.07
C SER A 107 -10.35 5.61 17.08
N GLN A 108 -10.28 4.28 16.90
CA GLN A 108 -9.01 3.55 16.80
C GLN A 108 -8.29 3.92 15.50
N PHE A 109 -9.01 3.91 14.37
CA PHE A 109 -8.47 4.33 13.08
C PHE A 109 -8.01 5.79 13.07
N SER A 110 -8.80 6.70 13.65
CA SER A 110 -8.41 8.11 13.74
C SER A 110 -7.16 8.30 14.59
N ARG A 111 -7.10 7.67 15.77
CA ARG A 111 -5.92 7.74 16.66
C ARG A 111 -4.68 7.13 16.01
N PHE A 112 -4.83 6.04 15.27
CA PHE A 112 -3.72 5.44 14.55
C PHE A 112 -3.09 6.43 13.57
N LYS A 113 -3.91 7.03 12.70
CA LYS A 113 -3.43 7.98 11.68
C LYS A 113 -2.72 9.18 12.30
N THR A 114 -3.34 9.81 13.29
CA THR A 114 -2.75 11.01 13.91
C THR A 114 -1.53 10.68 14.76
N LYS A 115 -1.48 9.53 15.43
CA LYS A 115 -0.37 9.19 16.34
C LYS A 115 0.88 8.72 15.60
N PHE A 116 0.71 8.10 14.43
CA PHE A 116 1.80 7.50 13.66
C PHE A 116 1.99 8.17 12.31
N GLU A 117 1.62 9.45 12.18
CA GLU A 117 1.74 10.22 10.95
C GLU A 117 3.18 10.19 10.41
N ASP A 118 4.16 10.56 11.24
CA ASP A 118 5.58 10.53 10.87
C ASP A 118 6.05 9.11 10.48
N ASN A 119 5.54 8.07 11.15
CA ASN A 119 5.91 6.69 10.82
C ASN A 119 5.24 6.19 9.53
N LEU A 120 4.05 6.69 9.21
CA LEU A 120 3.37 6.42 7.94
C LEU A 120 4.10 7.12 6.79
N GLU A 121 4.60 8.33 7.01
CA GLU A 121 5.44 9.04 6.07
C GLU A 121 6.74 8.27 5.80
N GLU A 122 7.44 7.85 6.86
CA GLU A 122 8.66 7.02 6.77
C GLU A 122 8.41 5.70 6.03
N LEU A 123 7.27 5.03 6.29
CA LEU A 123 6.84 3.84 5.56
C LEU A 123 6.70 4.12 4.06
N PHE A 124 6.13 5.26 3.68
CA PHE A 124 5.99 5.61 2.27
C PHE A 124 7.33 5.90 1.60
N TYR A 125 8.24 6.63 2.25
CA TYR A 125 9.60 6.80 1.73
C TYR A 125 10.30 5.45 1.56
N HIS A 126 10.16 4.55 2.54
CA HIS A 126 10.75 3.22 2.43
C HIS A 126 10.17 2.40 1.27
N LEU A 127 8.86 2.50 1.02
CA LEU A 127 8.23 1.88 -0.14
C LEU A 127 8.78 2.44 -1.46
N VAL A 128 9.05 3.75 -1.53
CA VAL A 128 9.70 4.36 -2.70
C VAL A 128 11.10 3.76 -2.90
N ASP A 129 11.91 3.66 -1.85
CA ASP A 129 13.26 3.07 -1.94
C ASP A 129 13.25 1.61 -2.42
N VAL A 130 12.22 0.83 -2.05
CA VAL A 130 12.08 -0.57 -2.47
C VAL A 130 11.56 -0.67 -3.90
N THR A 131 10.64 0.22 -4.30
CA THR A 131 9.95 0.14 -5.60
C THR A 131 10.69 0.86 -6.73
N GLU A 132 11.41 1.95 -6.45
CA GLU A 132 12.13 2.75 -7.45
C GLU A 132 13.10 1.92 -8.30
N PRO A 133 13.95 1.04 -7.72
CA PRO A 133 14.86 0.22 -8.52
C PRO A 133 14.14 -0.79 -9.41
N LEU A 134 12.95 -1.24 -9.01
CA LEU A 134 12.10 -2.15 -9.79
C LEU A 134 11.43 -1.40 -10.94
N CYS A 135 10.85 -0.22 -10.65
CA CYS A 135 10.24 0.66 -11.65
C CYS A 135 11.24 1.05 -12.74
N ARG A 136 12.46 1.46 -12.37
CA ARG A 136 13.52 1.75 -13.34
C ARG A 136 13.90 0.55 -14.20
N LYS A 137 13.90 -0.67 -13.65
CA LYS A 137 14.19 -1.89 -14.42
C LYS A 137 13.08 -2.22 -15.42
N ILE A 138 11.84 -1.91 -15.09
CA ILE A 138 10.68 -2.16 -15.95
C ILE A 138 10.65 -1.14 -17.10
N ASP A 139 10.68 0.14 -16.76
CA ASP A 139 10.63 1.24 -17.74
C ASP A 139 11.22 2.52 -17.12
N PRO A 140 12.47 2.87 -17.46
CA PRO A 140 13.12 4.07 -16.92
C PRO A 140 12.35 5.36 -17.20
N LEU A 141 11.73 5.50 -18.37
CA LEU A 141 11.01 6.72 -18.77
C LEU A 141 9.73 6.88 -17.94
N LYS A 142 8.95 5.82 -17.78
CA LYS A 142 7.76 5.85 -16.93
C LYS A 142 8.10 6.00 -15.45
N SER A 143 9.21 5.42 -15.00
CA SER A 143 9.71 5.57 -13.64
C SER A 143 10.05 7.03 -13.35
N ASP A 144 10.77 7.69 -14.27
CA ASP A 144 11.10 9.11 -14.15
C ASP A 144 9.81 9.97 -14.12
N LEU A 145 8.78 9.63 -14.91
CA LEU A 145 7.49 10.33 -14.90
C LEU A 145 6.68 10.10 -13.62
N PHE A 146 6.73 8.89 -13.06
CA PHE A 146 5.95 8.48 -11.87
C PHE A 146 6.29 9.32 -10.64
N ILE A 147 7.56 9.70 -10.47
CA ILE A 147 8.03 10.55 -9.37
C ILE A 147 7.24 11.87 -9.33
N TYR A 148 6.85 12.42 -10.48
CA TYR A 148 6.14 13.70 -10.58
C TYR A 148 4.63 13.62 -10.34
N ASP A 149 4.00 12.44 -10.52
CA ASP A 149 2.57 12.26 -10.24
C ASP A 149 2.29 12.18 -8.73
N THR A 150 3.33 11.93 -7.94
CA THR A 150 3.25 11.89 -6.47
C THR A 150 3.35 13.30 -5.85
N THR A 151 2.25 14.07 -5.94
CA THR A 151 2.11 15.45 -5.42
C THR A 151 2.25 15.63 -3.89
N GLY A 152 2.87 14.68 -3.18
CA GLY A 152 2.98 14.67 -1.72
C GLY A 152 4.34 14.29 -1.13
N PHE A 153 5.35 13.98 -1.95
CA PHE A 153 6.71 13.69 -1.47
C PHE A 153 7.65 14.83 -1.86
N GLU A 154 8.63 15.13 -1.00
CA GLU A 154 9.76 15.97 -1.40
C GLU A 154 10.68 15.16 -2.33
N PRO A 155 10.81 15.54 -3.62
CA PRO A 155 11.67 14.83 -4.55
C PRO A 155 13.15 14.97 -4.15
N TYR A 156 13.99 14.05 -4.61
CA TYR A 156 15.43 14.20 -4.42
C TYR A 156 15.94 15.46 -5.15
N VAL A 157 17.09 16.01 -4.70
CA VAL A 157 17.65 17.28 -5.19
C VAL A 157 17.77 17.34 -6.72
N THR A 158 18.05 16.21 -7.36
CA THR A 158 18.14 16.08 -8.82
C THR A 158 16.79 16.26 -9.52
N GLU A 159 15.73 15.70 -8.96
CA GLU A 159 14.36 15.72 -9.49
C GLU A 159 13.66 17.07 -9.26
N ASN A 160 14.10 17.82 -8.26
CA ASN A 160 13.67 19.20 -8.01
C ASN A 160 14.24 20.24 -8.99
N ASN A 161 15.01 19.83 -10.01
CA ASN A 161 15.60 20.74 -10.99
C ASN A 161 14.69 20.93 -12.23
N PRO A 162 14.20 22.15 -12.53
CA PRO A 162 13.34 22.41 -13.70
C PRO A 162 13.97 21.99 -15.04
N LYS A 163 15.29 22.02 -15.18
CA LYS A 163 15.98 21.57 -16.40
C LYS A 163 15.92 20.06 -16.57
N TYR A 164 15.96 19.31 -15.47
CA TYR A 164 15.85 17.87 -15.50
C TYR A 164 14.42 17.46 -15.91
N ILE A 165 13.41 18.15 -15.38
CA ILE A 165 11.99 17.97 -15.73
C ILE A 165 11.76 18.21 -17.23
N ASN A 166 12.22 19.34 -17.77
CA ASN A 166 12.06 19.65 -19.20
C ASN A 166 12.69 18.58 -20.10
N ASN A 167 13.88 18.08 -19.74
CA ASN A 167 14.53 17.00 -20.50
C ASN A 167 13.73 15.69 -20.49
N ILE A 168 12.96 15.40 -19.45
CA ILE A 168 12.10 14.21 -19.39
C ILE A 168 10.86 14.43 -20.24
N MET A 169 10.20 15.59 -20.13
CA MET A 169 9.03 15.93 -20.93
C MET A 169 9.33 15.91 -22.44
N ASP A 170 10.52 16.37 -22.86
CA ASP A 170 10.95 16.35 -24.26
C ASP A 170 11.18 14.92 -24.82
N ARG A 171 11.23 13.90 -23.96
CA ARG A 171 11.45 12.49 -24.34
C ARG A 171 10.16 11.67 -24.41
N VAL A 172 9.02 12.23 -24.00
CA VAL A 172 7.68 11.62 -24.03
C VAL A 172 6.96 12.00 -25.32
#